data_AF-A0A6L6ZWM8-F1
#
_entry.id   AF-A0A6L6ZWM8-F1
#
_cell.length_a   1.000
_cell.length_b   1.000
_cell.length_c   1.000
_cell.angle_alpha   90.00
_cell.angle_beta   90.00
_cell.angle_gamma   90.00
#
_symmetry.space_group_name_H-M   'P 1'
#
loop_
_entity.id
_entity.type
_entity.pdbx_description
1 polymer ?
#
loop_
_entity_poly.entity_id
_entity_poly.type
_entity_poly.pdbx_seq_one_letter_code
_entity_poly.pdbx_strand_id
1 'polypeptide(L)' 'GQTLVMTEKDAVKCRAFAEENWWYLPVDAQLSGDEPAKLLTQLTSLASGN' A
#
# COMPACT_ATOMS: atom_id res chain seq x y z
N GLY A 1 -15.47 19.14 -13.23
CA GLY A 1 -15.07 18.09 -12.27
C GLY A 1 -14.19 18.68 -11.20
N GLN A 2 -14.14 18.04 -10.03
CA GLN A 2 -13.19 18.35 -8.97
C GLN A 2 -11.96 17.45 -9.14
N THR A 3 -10.76 18.02 -8.99
CA THR A 3 -9.50 17.29 -9.03
C THR A 3 -9.21 16.60 -7.70
N LEU A 4 -8.80 15.33 -7.75
CA LEU A 4 -8.52 14.53 -6.57
C LEU A 4 -7.21 13.72 -6.72
N VAL A 5 -6.40 13.71 -5.66
CA VAL A 5 -5.27 12.79 -5.50
C VAL A 5 -5.54 11.93 -4.26
N MET A 6 -5.36 10.62 -4.39
CA MET A 6 -5.62 9.66 -3.32
C MET A 6 -4.48 8.65 -3.15
N THR A 7 -4.57 7.85 -2.09
CA THR A 7 -3.69 6.69 -1.91
C THR A 7 -4.11 5.55 -2.84
N GLU A 8 -3.19 4.67 -3.20
CA GLU A 8 -3.50 3.51 -4.07
C GLU A 8 -4.67 2.67 -3.51
N LYS A 9 -4.72 2.48 -2.19
CA LYS A 9 -5.81 1.78 -1.50
C LYS A 9 -7.18 2.36 -1.83
N ASP A 10 -7.32 3.68 -1.82
CA ASP A 10 -8.59 4.33 -2.12
C ASP A 10 -8.88 4.30 -3.63
N ALA A 11 -7.86 4.37 -4.49
CA ALA A 11 -8.03 4.24 -5.94
C ALA A 11 -8.55 2.86 -6.36
N VAL A 12 -8.08 1.79 -5.71
CA VAL A 12 -8.60 0.43 -5.94
C VAL A 12 -10.07 0.33 -5.55
N LYS A 13 -10.49 0.98 -4.46
CA LYS A 13 -11.88 1.00 -4.00
C LYS A 13 -12.78 1.85 -4.90
N CYS A 14 -12.28 2.97 -5.38
CA CYS A 14 -13.04 3.94 -6.17
C CYS A 14 -13.06 3.63 -7.67
N ARG A 15 -12.37 2.58 -8.13
CA ARG A 15 -12.16 2.26 -9.55
C ARG A 15 -13.44 2.26 -10.39
N ALA A 16 -14.56 1.81 -9.83
CA ALA A 16 -15.83 1.71 -10.56
C ALA A 16 -16.48 3.07 -10.89
N PHE A 17 -16.08 4.15 -10.20
CA PHE A 17 -16.68 5.48 -10.34
C PHE A 17 -15.64 6.61 -10.44
N ALA A 18 -14.37 6.28 -10.71
CA ALA A 18 -13.31 7.27 -10.82
C ALA A 18 -13.53 8.17 -12.06
N GLU A 19 -13.36 9.48 -11.88
CA GLU A 19 -13.33 10.46 -12.97
C GLU A 19 -11.94 10.48 -13.64
N GLU A 20 -11.85 10.95 -14.89
CA GLU A 20 -10.59 11.03 -15.65
C GLU A 20 -9.53 11.90 -14.97
N ASN A 21 -9.96 12.87 -14.16
CA ASN A 21 -9.11 13.79 -13.44
C ASN A 21 -8.82 13.36 -11.98
N TRP A 22 -9.01 12.08 -11.68
CA TRP A 22 -8.69 11.47 -10.38
C TRP A 22 -7.48 10.55 -10.51
N TRP A 23 -6.51 10.74 -9.62
CA TRP A 23 -5.23 10.04 -9.69
C TRP A 23 -4.83 9.47 -8.33
N TYR A 24 -3.93 8.49 -8.35
CA TYR A 24 -3.19 8.08 -7.17
C TYR A 24 -1.70 8.23 -7.42
N LEU A 25 -0.96 8.48 -6.34
CA LEU A 25 0.49 8.50 -6.38
C LEU A 25 1.00 7.16 -5.82
N PRO A 26 1.69 6.32 -6.62
CA PRO A 26 2.33 5.14 -6.11
C PRO A 26 3.48 5.52 -5.18
N VAL A 27 3.64 4.77 -4.08
CA VAL A 27 4.74 4.93 -3.15
C VAL A 27 5.30 3.56 -2.77
N ASP A 28 6.62 3.44 -2.76
CA ASP A 28 7.32 2.23 -2.36
C ASP A 28 7.90 2.38 -0.95
N ALA A 29 7.70 1.37 -0.11
CA ALA A 29 8.36 1.30 1.18
C ALA A 29 9.79 0.75 1.00
N GLN A 30 10.78 1.55 1.41
CA GLN A 30 12.17 1.11 1.46
C GLN A 30 12.60 0.89 2.92
N LEU A 31 12.95 -0.35 3.23
CA LEU A 31 13.50 -0.73 4.54
C LEU A 31 15.01 -0.86 4.39
N SER A 32 15.77 -0.29 5.34
CA SER A 32 17.24 -0.26 5.31
C SER A 32 17.85 -1.42 6.11
N GLY A 33 19.06 -1.82 5.71
CA GLY A 33 19.84 -2.84 6.42
C GLY A 33 19.09 -4.16 6.57
N ASP A 34 19.15 -4.75 7.77
CA ASP A 34 18.55 -6.06 8.08
C ASP A 34 17.07 -5.98 8.52
N GLU A 35 16.46 -4.80 8.53
CA GLU A 35 15.05 -4.60 8.94
C GLU A 35 14.04 -5.45 8.14
N PRO A 36 14.14 -5.62 6.80
CA PRO A 36 13.22 -6.50 6.07
C PRO A 36 13.28 -7.96 6.54
N ALA A 37 14.47 -8.48 6.83
CA ALA A 37 14.66 -9.85 7.28
C ALA A 37 14.08 -10.09 8.69
N LYS A 38 14.25 -9.11 9.59
CA LYS A 38 13.63 -9.13 10.92
C LYS A 38 12.11 -9.11 10.85
N LEU A 39 11.55 -8.20 10.04
CA LEU A 39 10.10 -8.10 9.84
C LEU A 39 9.54 -9.42 9.29
N LEU A 40 10.18 -10.00 8.29
CA LEU A 40 9.77 -11.28 7.72
C LEU A 40 9.77 -12.39 8.78
N THR A 41 10.83 -12.47 9.58
CA THR A 41 10.93 -13.47 10.68
C THR A 41 9.78 -13.33 11.68
N GLN A 42 9.44 -12.10 12.07
CA GLN A 42 8.33 -11.83 12.98
C GLN A 42 6.98 -12.23 12.38
N LEU A 43 6.74 -11.86 11.12
CA LEU A 43 5.50 -12.21 10.41
C LEU A 43 5.33 -13.72 10.27
N THR A 44 6.40 -14.44 9.90
CA THR A 44 6.38 -15.91 9.80
C THR A 44 6.11 -16.57 11.15
N SER A 45 6.69 -16.06 12.23
CA SER A 45 6.43 -16.57 13.58
C SER A 45 4.97 -16.41 14.00
N LEU A 46 4.34 -15.26 13.68
CA LEU A 46 2.92 -15.03 13.99
C LEU A 46 1.99 -15.88 13.11
N ALA A 47 2.32 -16.04 11.83
CA ALA A 47 1.52 -16.81 10.89
C ALA A 47 1.57 -18.33 11.17
N SER A 48 2.68 -18.82 11.74
CA SER A 48 2.89 -20.25 12.00
C SER A 48 2.21 -20.76 13.27
N GLY A 49 1.45 -19.91 13.98
CA GLY A 49 0.69 -20.29 15.15
C GLY A 49 1.57 -20.53 16.37
N ASN A 50 1.69 -19.51 17.21
CA ASN A 50 1.87 -19.68 18.64
C ASN A 50 0.57 -19.29 19.34
#